data_AF-A0A947KYN5-F1
#
_entry.id   AF-A0A947KYN5-F1
#
_cell.length_a   1.000
_cell.length_b   1.000
_cell.length_c   1.000
_cell.angle_alpha   90.00
_cell.angle_beta   90.00
_cell.angle_gamma   90.00
#
_symmetry.space_group_name_H-M   'P 1'
#
loop_
_entity.id
_entity.type
_entity.pdbx_description
1 polymer ?
#
loop_
_entity_poly.entity_id
_entity_poly.type
_entity_poly.pdbx_seq_one_letter_code
_entity_poly.pdbx_strand_id
1 'polypeptide(L)'
;MAKYDALFEDEDDIFNGTPESKYWDIHDQTSVDLRRDEFDRIVGRLAAMEAMLSETHDYEDLDKIVKRFCLSDPDRLHELKKSVYMELAGQLIYRVAD
;
A
#
# COMPACT_ATOMS: atom_id res chain seq x y z
N MET A 1 -10.64 -8.41 4.53
CA MET A 1 -10.67 -7.06 3.95
C MET A 1 -11.58 -6.13 4.77
N ALA A 2 -12.72 -6.62 5.24
CA ALA A 2 -13.69 -5.91 6.11
C ALA A 2 -13.21 -5.16 7.39
N LYS A 3 -11.95 -5.26 7.83
CA LYS A 3 -11.52 -4.60 9.08
C LYS A 3 -11.26 -3.10 8.91
N TYR A 4 -10.88 -2.68 7.70
CA TYR A 4 -10.58 -1.28 7.40
C TYR A 4 -11.60 -0.65 6.45
N ASP A 5 -12.43 -1.45 5.79
CA ASP A 5 -13.54 -0.96 4.96
C ASP A 5 -14.45 -0.02 5.76
N ALA A 6 -14.71 -0.31 7.03
CA ALA A 6 -15.50 0.57 7.92
C ALA A 6 -14.89 1.96 8.18
N LEU A 7 -13.58 2.17 7.97
CA LEU A 7 -12.96 3.49 8.06
C LEU A 7 -13.20 4.35 6.80
N PHE A 8 -13.68 3.73 5.73
CA PHE A 8 -13.84 4.35 4.41
C PHE A 8 -15.25 4.16 3.80
N GLU A 9 -16.12 3.33 4.39
CA GLU A 9 -17.45 2.97 3.84
C GLU A 9 -18.66 3.62 4.53
N ASP A 10 -18.56 4.20 5.74
CA ASP A 10 -19.75 4.76 6.43
C ASP A 10 -20.10 6.21 5.98
N GLU A 11 -20.97 6.23 4.96
CA GLU A 11 -22.24 6.94 4.75
C GLU A 11 -22.40 8.48 4.59
N ASP A 12 -21.48 9.37 4.95
CA ASP A 12 -21.65 10.80 4.61
C ASP A 12 -20.31 11.56 4.72
N ASP A 13 -19.58 11.72 3.62
CA ASP A 13 -18.51 12.73 3.34
C ASP A 13 -17.63 13.29 4.49
N ILE A 14 -17.36 12.55 5.57
CA ILE A 14 -16.57 13.03 6.72
C ILE A 14 -15.05 13.00 6.41
N PHE A 15 -14.62 12.28 5.37
CA PHE A 15 -13.21 12.19 4.95
C PHE A 15 -13.03 12.35 3.43
N ASN A 16 -13.27 13.55 2.90
CA ASN A 16 -13.01 13.91 1.50
C ASN A 16 -11.56 13.56 1.04
N GLY A 17 -11.39 12.68 0.04
CA GLY A 17 -10.08 12.33 -0.57
C GLY A 17 -9.94 10.87 -1.03
N THR A 18 -8.97 10.57 -1.92
CA THR A 18 -8.65 9.18 -2.32
C THR A 18 -7.82 8.48 -1.23
N PRO A 19 -7.79 7.13 -1.17
CA PRO A 19 -6.91 6.41 -0.24
C PRO A 19 -5.45 6.83 -0.31
N GLU A 20 -4.96 7.09 -1.53
CA GLU A 20 -3.62 7.64 -1.77
C GLU A 20 -3.45 9.03 -1.13
N SER A 21 -4.38 9.96 -1.36
CA SER A 21 -4.33 11.29 -0.73
C SER A 21 -4.30 11.19 0.79
N LYS A 22 -5.13 10.33 1.38
CA LYS A 22 -5.21 10.17 2.84
C LYS A 22 -3.94 9.61 3.43
N TYR A 23 -3.34 8.63 2.77
CA TYR A 23 -2.04 8.11 3.15
C TYR A 23 -1.01 9.22 3.28
N TRP A 24 -0.89 10.07 2.25
CA TRP A 24 0.06 11.18 2.25
C TRP A 24 -0.27 12.25 3.31
N ASP A 25 -1.55 12.59 3.50
CA ASP A 25 -1.98 13.52 4.55
C ASP A 25 -1.48 13.09 5.94
N ILE A 26 -1.57 11.79 6.25
CA ILE A 26 -1.12 11.23 7.54
C ILE A 26 0.41 11.15 7.57
N HIS A 27 1.03 10.60 6.52
CA HIS A 27 2.47 10.43 6.39
C HIS A 27 3.22 11.76 6.62
N ASP A 28 2.73 12.86 6.07
CA ASP A 28 3.38 14.17 6.17
C ASP A 28 3.29 14.78 7.57
N GLN A 29 2.29 14.36 8.36
CA GLN A 29 2.12 14.77 9.76
C GLN A 29 3.00 13.95 10.73
N THR A 30 3.61 12.85 10.28
CA THR A 30 4.43 11.97 11.13
C THR A 30 5.87 12.45 11.32
N SER A 31 6.57 11.92 12.31
CA SER A 31 8.00 12.19 12.53
C SER A 31 8.87 11.57 11.43
N VAL A 32 10.06 12.12 11.21
CA VAL A 32 11.02 11.58 10.23
C VAL A 32 11.40 10.13 10.55
N ASP A 33 11.53 9.79 11.83
CA ASP A 33 11.88 8.43 12.24
C ASP A 33 10.74 7.45 11.95
N LEU A 34 9.48 7.85 12.19
CA LEU A 34 8.31 7.03 11.85
C LEU A 34 8.21 6.81 10.33
N ARG A 35 8.42 7.85 9.52
CA ARG A 35 8.45 7.71 8.05
C ARG A 35 9.55 6.77 7.56
N ARG A 36 10.74 6.83 8.15
CA ARG A 36 11.86 5.95 7.78
C ARG A 36 11.54 4.50 8.09
N ASP A 37 11.02 4.23 9.27
CA ASP A 37 10.63 2.89 9.68
C ASP A 37 9.48 2.35 8.83
N GLU A 38 8.49 3.19 8.51
CA GLU A 38 7.41 2.84 7.62
C GLU A 38 7.89 2.48 6.20
N PHE A 39 8.77 3.31 5.63
CA PHE A 39 9.36 3.03 4.32
C PHE A 39 10.16 1.72 4.31
N ASP A 40 10.94 1.45 5.36
CA ASP A 40 11.68 0.18 5.51
C ASP A 40 10.72 -1.02 5.51
N ARG A 41 9.56 -0.92 6.17
CA ARG A 41 8.53 -1.96 6.14
C ARG A 41 7.93 -2.18 4.77
N ILE A 42 7.69 -1.10 4.00
CA ILE A 42 7.23 -1.20 2.61
C ILE A 42 8.29 -1.93 1.76
N VAL A 43 9.56 -1.54 1.89
CA VAL A 43 10.68 -2.20 1.18
C VAL A 43 10.79 -3.68 1.57
N GLY A 44 10.69 -4.01 2.86
CA GLY A 44 10.72 -5.39 3.33
C GLY A 44 9.58 -6.23 2.75
N ARG A 45 8.37 -5.65 2.64
CA ARG A 45 7.22 -6.30 2.00
C ARG A 45 7.45 -6.53 0.50
N LEU A 46 8.07 -5.58 -0.20
CA LEU A 46 8.45 -5.74 -1.62
C LEU A 46 9.50 -6.85 -1.80
N ALA A 47 10.57 -6.84 -1.00
CA ALA A 47 11.62 -7.86 -1.05
C ALA A 47 11.06 -9.26 -0.77
N ALA A 48 10.13 -9.39 0.18
CA ALA A 48 9.45 -10.66 0.45
C ALA A 48 8.59 -11.12 -0.74
N MET A 49 7.83 -10.22 -1.38
CA MET A 49 7.05 -10.55 -2.59
C MET A 49 7.95 -10.99 -3.75
N GLU A 50 9.07 -10.31 -3.99
CA GLU A 50 10.03 -10.71 -5.02
C GLU A 50 10.66 -12.06 -4.72
N ALA A 51 11.05 -12.32 -3.47
CA ALA A 51 11.57 -13.61 -3.05
C ALA A 51 10.55 -14.74 -3.29
N MET A 52 9.28 -14.53 -2.90
CA MET A 52 8.21 -15.50 -3.17
C MET A 52 7.97 -15.70 -4.67
N LEU A 53 7.99 -14.65 -5.47
CA LEU A 53 7.81 -14.75 -6.93
C LEU A 53 8.99 -15.48 -7.60
N SER A 54 10.19 -15.35 -7.03
CA SER A 54 11.39 -16.06 -7.51
C SER A 54 11.36 -17.57 -7.29
N GLU A 55 10.46 -18.06 -6.42
CA GLU A 55 10.27 -19.51 -6.24
C GLU A 55 9.58 -20.15 -7.46
N THR A 56 8.83 -19.37 -8.24
CA THR A 56 8.10 -19.85 -9.43
C THR A 56 8.63 -19.32 -10.75
N HIS A 57 9.54 -18.34 -10.71
CA HIS A 57 10.10 -17.66 -11.89
C HIS A 57 11.59 -17.36 -11.71
N ASP A 58 12.33 -17.33 -12.81
CA ASP A 58 13.74 -16.93 -12.77
C ASP A 58 13.87 -15.47 -12.30
N TYR A 59 14.80 -15.24 -11.35
CA TYR A 59 14.98 -13.94 -10.71
C TYR A 59 15.27 -12.81 -11.72
N GLU A 60 16.03 -13.13 -12.79
CA GLU A 60 16.39 -12.18 -13.85
C GLU A 60 15.18 -11.72 -14.70
N ASP A 61 14.06 -12.44 -14.64
CA ASP A 61 12.85 -12.14 -15.40
C ASP A 61 11.74 -11.51 -14.56
N LEU A 62 11.91 -11.38 -13.23
CA LEU A 62 10.89 -10.86 -12.33
C LEU A 62 10.43 -9.45 -12.71
N ASP A 63 11.36 -8.54 -13.00
CA ASP A 63 11.03 -7.17 -13.42
C ASP A 63 10.16 -7.17 -14.68
N LYS A 64 10.48 -8.02 -15.66
CA LYS A 64 9.69 -8.16 -16.89
C LYS A 64 8.30 -8.72 -16.60
N ILE A 65 8.18 -9.67 -15.68
CA ILE A 65 6.90 -10.27 -15.27
C ILE A 65 6.02 -9.22 -14.60
N VAL A 66 6.54 -8.52 -13.60
CA VAL A 66 5.82 -7.46 -12.87
C VAL A 66 5.38 -6.37 -13.85
N LYS A 67 6.28 -5.91 -14.71
CA LYS A 67 5.96 -4.88 -15.71
C LYS A 67 4.87 -5.33 -16.68
N ARG A 68 4.89 -6.59 -17.14
CA ARG A 68 3.82 -7.15 -17.98
C ARG A 68 2.49 -7.16 -17.25
N PHE A 69 2.46 -7.59 -15.99
CA PHE A 69 1.24 -7.59 -15.19
C PHE A 69 0.65 -6.17 -15.08
N CYS A 70 1.50 -5.18 -14.79
CA CYS A 70 1.08 -3.77 -14.67
C CYS A 70 0.46 -3.21 -15.97
N LEU A 71 0.87 -3.72 -17.13
CA LEU A 71 0.36 -3.29 -18.44
C LEU A 71 -0.86 -4.10 -18.90
N SER A 72 -1.01 -5.35 -18.45
CA SER A 72 -2.07 -6.24 -18.91
C SER A 72 -3.44 -5.94 -18.31
N ASP A 73 -3.48 -5.37 -17.10
CA ASP A 73 -4.72 -5.14 -16.36
C ASP A 73 -4.60 -3.88 -15.48
N PRO A 74 -4.62 -2.69 -16.10
CA PRO A 74 -4.40 -1.42 -15.39
C PRO A 74 -5.51 -1.10 -14.38
N ASP A 75 -6.76 -1.50 -14.67
CA ASP A 75 -7.89 -1.27 -13.77
C ASP A 75 -7.76 -2.11 -12.50
N ARG A 76 -7.41 -3.40 -12.64
CA ARG A 76 -7.12 -4.25 -11.48
C ARG A 76 -5.93 -3.74 -10.68
N LEU A 77 -4.86 -3.28 -11.35
CA LEU A 77 -3.73 -2.69 -10.66
C LEU A 77 -4.16 -1.46 -9.85
N HIS A 78 -5.01 -0.61 -10.42
CA HIS A 78 -5.54 0.58 -9.75
C HIS A 78 -6.32 0.23 -8.49
N GLU A 79 -7.21 -0.76 -8.55
CA GLU A 79 -7.96 -1.21 -7.37
C GLU A 79 -7.04 -1.84 -6.31
N LEU A 80 -6.06 -2.66 -6.71
CA LEU A 80 -5.06 -3.20 -5.78
C LEU A 80 -4.26 -2.09 -5.10
N LYS A 81 -3.85 -1.05 -5.85
CA LYS A 81 -3.15 0.12 -5.29
C LYS A 81 -4.01 0.83 -4.24
N LYS A 82 -5.31 1.05 -4.50
CA LYS A 82 -6.21 1.64 -3.51
C LYS A 82 -6.25 0.83 -2.23
N SER A 83 -6.43 -0.49 -2.32
CA SER A 83 -6.46 -1.37 -1.15
C SER A 83 -5.15 -1.33 -0.36
N VAL A 84 -4.00 -1.30 -1.05
CA VAL A 84 -2.68 -1.17 -0.41
C VAL A 84 -2.57 0.18 0.32
N TYR A 85 -3.00 1.28 -0.30
CA TYR A 85 -2.99 2.60 0.35
C TYR A 85 -3.90 2.64 1.59
N MET A 86 -5.09 2.05 1.54
CA MET A 86 -5.98 1.95 2.71
C MET A 86 -5.31 1.17 3.85
N GLU A 87 -4.66 0.05 3.53
CA GLU A 87 -3.93 -0.76 4.51
C GLU A 87 -2.79 0.04 5.15
N LEU A 88 -1.98 0.72 4.34
CA LEU A 88 -0.86 1.52 4.83
C LEU A 88 -1.33 2.71 5.66
N ALA A 89 -2.38 3.42 5.24
CA ALA A 89 -2.97 4.52 5.99
C ALA A 89 -3.51 4.04 7.35
N GLY A 90 -4.19 2.89 7.40
CA GLY A 90 -4.66 2.30 8.66
C GLY A 90 -3.51 1.92 9.60
N GLN A 91 -2.42 1.37 9.07
CA GLN A 91 -1.21 1.06 9.85
C GLN A 91 -0.56 2.32 10.40
N LEU A 92 -0.47 3.38 9.59
CA LEU A 92 0.06 4.68 10.01
C LEU A 92 -0.78 5.31 11.12
N ILE A 93 -2.11 5.37 10.97
CA ILE A 93 -3.02 5.92 11.99
C ILE A 93 -2.81 5.23 13.34
N TYR A 94 -2.76 3.90 13.33
CA TYR A 94 -2.55 3.12 14.55
C TYR A 94 -1.24 3.49 15.26
N ARG A 95 -0.18 3.75 14.49
CA ARG A 95 1.14 4.10 15.03
C ARG A 95 1.29 5.55 15.46
N VAL A 96 0.45 6.44 14.95
CA VAL A 96 0.40 7.84 15.40
C VAL A 96 -0.43 7.96 16.69
N ALA A 97 -1.38 7.05 16.90
CA ALA A 97 -2.24 7.03 18.09
C ALA A 97 -1.63 6.33 19.32
N ASP A 98 -0.55 5.56 19.14
CA ASP A 98 0.23 4.86 20.18
C ASP A 98 1.45 5.69 20.61
#